data_AF-A0A8T1NFQ9-F1
#
_entry.id   AF-A0A8T1NFQ9-F1
#
_cell.length_a   1.000
_cell.length_b   1.000
_cell.length_c   1.000
_cell.angle_alpha   90.00
_cell.angle_beta   90.00
_cell.angle_gamma   90.00
#
_symmetry.space_group_name_H-M   'P 1'
#
loop_
_entity.id
_entity.type
_entity.pdbx_description
1 polymer ?
#
loop_
_entity_poly.entity_id
_entity_poly.type
_entity_poly.pdbx_seq_one_letter_code
_entity_poly.pdbx_strand_id
1 'polypeptide(L)'
;MMVNVVVVLGNNESVSGTIYFTQEADGSTTVTGNSYGLKPGLHGFHVHALGDTTNSCMSTGPHFNPAGKEYGAPEDENQHAGGNVTIGDDAL
;
A
#
# COMPACT_ATOMS: atom_id res chain seq x y z
N MET A 1 -14.25 -8.11 16.70
CA MET A 1 -13.99 -6.68 17.00
C MET A 1 -13.55 -6.05 15.70
N MET A 2 -14.09 -4.89 15.33
CA MET A 2 -13.66 -4.16 14.14
C MET A 2 -12.34 -3.43 14.45
N VAL A 3 -11.38 -3.49 13.52
CA VAL A 3 -10.15 -2.70 13.57
C VAL A 3 -10.13 -1.75 12.39
N ASN A 4 -9.80 -0.48 12.68
CA ASN A 4 -9.69 0.59 11.69
C ASN A 4 -8.29 1.19 11.75
N VAL A 5 -7.64 1.29 10.59
CA VAL A 5 -6.33 1.93 10.44
C VAL A 5 -6.40 2.95 9.32
N VAL A 6 -5.78 4.11 9.53
CA VAL A 6 -5.69 5.18 8.55
C VAL A 6 -4.22 5.45 8.26
N VAL A 7 -3.87 5.53 6.99
CA VAL A 7 -2.53 5.86 6.50
C VAL A 7 -2.61 7.10 5.65
N VAL A 8 -1.84 8.13 6.01
CA VAL A 8 -1.69 9.35 5.21
C VAL A 8 -0.46 9.19 4.35
N LEU A 9 -0.64 9.23 3.03
CA LEU A 9 0.43 9.20 2.05
C LEU A 9 0.90 10.63 1.80
N GLY A 10 2.21 10.82 1.78
CA GLY A 10 2.82 12.10 1.46
C GLY A 10 4.31 11.92 1.21
N ASN A 11 4.78 12.46 0.09
CA ASN A 11 6.21 12.71 -0.12
C ASN A 11 6.43 14.21 -0.36
N ASN A 12 7.69 14.65 -0.28
CA ASN A 12 8.06 16.04 -0.55
C ASN A 12 7.98 16.42 -2.04
N GLU A 13 7.45 15.55 -2.91
CA GLU A 13 7.63 15.66 -4.36
C GLU A 13 6.35 15.82 -5.16
N SER A 14 5.15 15.45 -4.65
CA SER A 14 3.80 15.85 -5.12
C SER A 14 2.71 14.80 -4.85
N VAL A 15 3.08 13.57 -4.46
CA VAL A 15 2.11 12.49 -4.23
C VAL A 15 1.55 12.61 -2.83
N SER A 16 0.22 12.58 -2.73
CA SER A 16 -0.49 12.62 -1.45
C SER A 16 -1.74 11.75 -1.48
N GLY A 17 -2.24 11.36 -0.31
CA GLY A 17 -3.43 10.52 -0.27
C GLY A 17 -3.81 10.09 1.14
N THR A 18 -4.93 9.41 1.24
CA THR A 18 -5.36 8.78 2.50
C THR A 18 -5.97 7.43 2.19
N ILE A 19 -5.40 6.41 2.82
CA ILE A 19 -5.84 5.01 2.69
C ILE A 19 -6.40 4.55 4.03
N TYR A 20 -7.54 3.88 3.96
CA TYR A 20 -8.26 3.30 5.07
C TYR A 20 -8.20 1.78 4.96
N PHE A 21 -7.86 1.14 6.07
CA PHE A 21 -7.93 -0.30 6.24
C PHE A 21 -9.00 -0.60 7.28
N THR A 22 -9.93 -1.47 6.94
CA THR A 22 -10.99 -1.93 7.84
C THR A 22 -11.01 -3.45 7.85
N GLN A 23 -11.05 -4.05 9.03
CA GLN A 23 -11.13 -5.49 9.18
C GLN A 23 -12.18 -5.85 10.24
N GLU A 24 -13.15 -6.65 9.85
CA GLU A 24 -14.15 -7.20 10.76
C GLU A 24 -13.66 -8.53 11.32
N ALA A 25 -13.45 -8.58 12.64
CA ALA A 25 -12.98 -9.79 13.33
C ALA A 25 -11.72 -10.39 12.65
N ASP A 26 -11.74 -11.68 12.32
CA ASP A 26 -10.69 -12.42 11.63
C ASP A 26 -10.93 -12.53 10.11
N GLY A 27 -11.84 -11.72 9.57
CA GLY A 27 -12.18 -11.69 8.14
C GLY A 27 -11.15 -10.97 7.26
N SER A 28 -11.49 -10.79 5.99
CA SER A 28 -10.66 -10.06 5.03
C SER A 28 -10.53 -8.57 5.39
N THR A 29 -9.35 -8.00 5.14
CA THR A 29 -9.13 -6.56 5.26
C THR A 29 -9.61 -5.85 4.00
N THR A 30 -10.50 -4.88 4.16
CA THR A 30 -10.93 -3.98 3.08
C THR A 30 -10.02 -2.76 3.06
N VAL A 31 -9.51 -2.42 1.86
CA VAL A 31 -8.63 -1.27 1.64
C VAL A 31 -9.33 -0.30 0.69
N THR A 32 -9.51 0.94 1.13
CA THR A 32 -10.19 2.01 0.36
C THR A 32 -9.47 3.32 0.56
N GLY A 33 -9.52 4.23 -0.41
CA GLY A 33 -8.91 5.55 -0.23
C GLY A 33 -8.70 6.28 -1.54
N ASN A 34 -8.03 7.42 -1.45
CA ASN A 34 -7.67 8.24 -2.61
C ASN A 34 -6.16 8.51 -2.60
N SER A 35 -5.59 8.61 -3.80
CA SER A 35 -4.21 9.02 -4.05
C SER A 35 -4.21 10.04 -5.19
N TYR A 36 -3.39 11.08 -5.05
CA TYR A 36 -3.34 12.23 -5.94
C TYR A 36 -1.89 12.48 -6.38
N GLY A 37 -1.72 13.15 -7.53
CA GLY A 37 -0.41 13.48 -8.09
C GLY A 37 0.31 12.31 -8.79
N LEU A 38 -0.31 11.12 -8.84
CA LEU A 38 0.16 10.00 -9.65
C LEU A 38 -0.26 10.18 -11.11
N LYS A 39 0.58 9.71 -12.05
CA LYS A 39 0.18 9.63 -13.46
C LYS A 39 -0.92 8.58 -13.64
N PRO A 40 -1.82 8.71 -14.62
CA PRO A 40 -2.77 7.66 -14.93
C PRO A 40 -2.07 6.33 -15.29
N GLY A 41 -2.71 5.21 -14.95
CA GLY A 41 -2.19 3.86 -15.21
C GLY A 41 -1.99 3.02 -13.95
N LEU A 42 -1.24 1.91 -14.09
CA LEU A 42 -0.97 0.96 -13.01
C LEU A 42 0.19 1.45 -12.14
N HIS A 43 -0.01 1.41 -10.81
CA HIS A 43 1.01 1.68 -9.81
C HIS A 43 1.06 0.55 -8.79
N GLY A 44 2.26 0.14 -8.40
CA GLY A 44 2.46 -0.84 -7.34
C GLY A 44 1.99 -0.29 -6.00
N PHE A 45 1.31 -1.13 -5.22
CA PHE A 45 0.80 -0.82 -3.90
C PHE A 45 1.15 -1.93 -2.92
N HIS A 46 2.01 -1.62 -1.95
CA HIS A 46 2.62 -2.60 -1.06
C HIS A 46 2.69 -2.08 0.38
N VAL A 47 2.64 -3.00 1.35
CA VAL A 47 2.99 -2.72 2.74
C VAL A 47 4.47 -3.02 2.94
N HIS A 48 5.22 -2.07 3.48
CA HIS A 48 6.64 -2.25 3.81
C HIS A 48 6.83 -2.79 5.23
N ALA A 49 7.97 -3.43 5.48
CA ALA A 49 8.24 -4.11 6.74
C ALA A 49 8.41 -3.15 7.94
N LEU A 50 8.80 -1.90 7.69
CA LEU A 50 9.07 -0.90 8.73
C LEU A 50 8.23 0.35 8.51
N GLY A 51 7.70 0.90 9.62
CA GLY A 51 7.06 2.22 9.66
C GLY A 51 8.06 3.37 9.84
N ASP A 52 9.33 3.18 9.46
CA ASP A 52 10.37 4.19 9.60
C ASP A 52 10.39 5.12 8.38
N THR A 53 10.06 6.39 8.60
CA THR A 53 10.07 7.45 7.57
C THR A 53 11.15 8.50 7.82
N THR A 54 12.16 8.22 8.66
CA THR A 54 13.23 9.17 9.02
C THR A 54 14.08 9.60 7.82
N ASN A 55 14.21 8.75 6.80
CA ASN A 55 14.81 9.07 5.50
C ASN A 55 13.78 8.94 4.37
N SER A 56 12.57 9.51 4.57
CA SER A 56 11.45 9.35 3.64
C SER A 56 11.11 7.85 3.42
N CYS A 57 10.64 7.48 2.23
CA CYS A 57 10.31 6.10 1.88
C CYS A 57 11.52 5.15 1.89
N MET A 58 12.76 5.66 1.85
CA MET A 58 13.97 4.83 1.75
C MET A 58 14.25 4.00 3.01
N SER A 59 13.76 4.44 4.18
CA SER A 59 13.94 3.73 5.45
C SER A 59 12.86 2.68 5.73
N THR A 60 11.84 2.55 4.88
CA THR A 60 10.69 1.65 5.13
C THR A 60 11.05 0.17 5.00
N GLY A 61 12.25 -0.15 4.49
CA GLY A 61 12.72 -1.52 4.33
C GLY A 61 12.06 -2.27 3.17
N PRO A 62 12.17 -3.60 3.11
CA PRO A 62 11.59 -4.41 2.04
C PRO A 62 10.06 -4.51 2.17
N HIS A 63 9.42 -5.15 1.20
CA HIS A 63 8.02 -5.57 1.33
C HIS A 63 7.81 -6.42 2.60
N PHE A 64 6.69 -6.20 3.28
CA PHE A 64 6.31 -6.98 4.46
C PHE A 64 6.10 -8.45 4.07
N ASN A 65 6.95 -9.32 4.62
CA ASN A 65 6.96 -10.75 4.30
C ASN A 65 7.12 -11.61 5.57
N PRO A 66 6.11 -11.63 6.46
CA PRO A 66 6.18 -12.39 7.70
C PRO A 66 6.23 -13.91 7.46
N ALA A 67 5.78 -14.36 6.28
CA ALA A 67 5.77 -15.78 5.89
C ALA A 67 7.06 -16.24 5.19
N GLY A 68 8.01 -15.33 4.94
CA GLY A 68 9.29 -15.67 4.31
C GLY A 68 9.19 -16.19 2.87
N LYS A 69 8.15 -15.80 2.12
CA LYS A 69 7.94 -16.21 0.71
C LYS A 69 8.92 -15.52 -0.24
N GLU A 70 9.31 -16.19 -1.33
CA GLU A 70 10.13 -15.58 -2.38
C GLU A 70 9.35 -14.51 -3.19
N TYR A 71 10.06 -13.68 -3.97
CA TYR A 71 9.46 -12.62 -4.78
C TYR A 71 8.76 -13.22 -6.03
N GLY A 72 7.43 -13.36 -6.00
CA GLY A 72 6.62 -13.87 -7.11
C GLY A 72 5.92 -12.77 -7.92
N ALA A 73 5.47 -13.10 -9.14
CA ALA A 73 4.65 -12.20 -9.96
C ALA A 73 3.25 -11.96 -9.33
N PRO A 74 2.49 -10.92 -9.74
CA PRO A 74 1.17 -10.63 -9.17
C PRO A 74 0.16 -11.80 -9.19
N GLU A 75 0.36 -12.73 -10.12
CA GLU A 75 -0.43 -13.95 -10.31
C GLU A 75 0.05 -15.18 -9.50
N ASP A 76 1.21 -15.11 -8.83
CA ASP A 76 1.74 -16.24 -8.05
C ASP A 76 1.11 -16.33 -6.65
N GLU A 77 0.68 -17.53 -6.26
CA GLU A 77 0.23 -17.85 -4.88
C GLU A 77 1.33 -17.59 -3.81
N ASN A 78 2.58 -17.38 -4.26
CA ASN A 78 3.76 -17.13 -3.44
C ASN A 78 4.21 -15.67 -3.37
N GLN A 79 3.34 -14.69 -3.64
CA GLN A 79 3.72 -13.27 -3.50
C GLN A 79 3.64 -12.73 -2.06
N HIS A 80 4.34 -11.61 -1.83
CA HIS A 80 4.12 -10.77 -0.64
C HIS A 80 2.74 -10.12 -0.72
N ALA A 81 2.15 -9.73 0.42
CA ALA A 81 0.85 -9.06 0.41
C ALA A 81 0.96 -7.71 -0.31
N GLY A 82 0.28 -7.58 -1.45
CA GLY A 82 0.32 -6.38 -2.30
C GLY A 82 -0.25 -6.64 -3.69
N GLY A 83 -0.30 -5.61 -4.52
CA GLY A 83 -0.80 -5.70 -5.89
C GLY A 83 -0.63 -4.37 -6.62
N ASN A 84 -1.34 -4.20 -7.73
CA ASN A 84 -1.43 -2.92 -8.42
C ASN A 84 -2.75 -2.22 -8.11
N VAL A 85 -2.70 -0.88 -8.04
CA VAL A 85 -3.88 -0.02 -8.11
C VAL A 85 -3.90 0.70 -9.46
N THR A 86 -5.09 0.92 -10.00
CA THR A 86 -5.28 1.71 -11.22
C THR A 86 -5.63 3.14 -10.83
N ILE A 87 -4.82 4.09 -11.29
CA ILE A 87 -5.12 5.52 -11.20
C ILE A 87 -5.81 5.94 -12.50
N GLY A 88 -7.01 6.51 -12.37
CA GLY A 88 -7.78 7.04 -13.50
C GLY A 88 -7.20 8.34 -14.05
N ASP A 89 -7.77 8.83 -15.14
CA ASP A 89 -7.38 10.09 -15.77
C ASP A 89 -7.91 11.32 -15.01
N ASP A 90 -8.70 11.10 -13.97
CA ASP A 90 -9.24 12.10 -13.05
C ASP A 90 -8.13 12.63 -12.13
N ALA A 91 -7.26 13.46 -12.73
CA ALA A 91 -6.32 14.31 -12.03
C ALA A 91 -7.05 15.39 -11.22
N LEU A 92 -7.59 15.00 -10.06
CA LEU A 92 -7.91 15.93 -8.98
C LEU A 92 -6.74 16.02 -8.00
#